data_AF-A0A3R7LEA9-F1
#
_entry.id   AF-A0A3R7LEA9-F1
#
_cell.length_a   1.000
_cell.length_b   1.000
_cell.length_c   1.000
_cell.angle_alpha   90.00
_cell.angle_beta   90.00
_cell.angle_gamma   90.00
#
_symmetry.space_group_name_H-M   'P 1'
#
loop_
_entity.id
_entity.type
_entity.pdbx_description
1 polymer ?
#
loop_
_entity_poly.entity_id
_entity_poly.type
_entity_poly.pdbx_seq_one_letter_code
_entity_poly.pdbx_strand_id
1 'polypeptide(L)'
;MDSLPFRLVRPMNRLTQLALMKHLRRNSELLTTFNAKLIQRYALLDYVDHRVMLEHLAEKAQRPPTPAVLLGLRQTLQAVQRFPLELEAEKRAFEAALLESVLATPADTLSSVEYVALWSFATQITAWNDVLRLSSTFPLQSTLSLQSEREFRAMLNQMLMSAVPVSSTPSASSSVSPVDDSQPRGVQLLRELVGETTVLTRAFEGLAASDACWTEREFAVCTFVGVVHALGRWPSDRIPEAAAWKRLALHPTTFHDVDLHQLLRMLVRVYSPVVPEYVRESLAEAFSTDLWRCYSELPNAPVAVFFGLGELQLRFPTDAAADKPAGGSDAKATPEVATTNTAHGQLQKTLRRLHESAVAKQFRKDGQPLSLVVLINLLVGNTFLQVHGDLVYAVIAALKNTLENTLSSTSPSQQSLTSLQAAIIAACLDKVQHTLTEPLAASDTQASNARKDVEVIARLLVPLVSYMHLRERGSARCVSMLLCDCPRWTREWGLEDGCLRLLREHAQDGFTRAQLQRIMDCDSRGLLSLSAEVKRSLEQQAAVLPRRL
;
A
#
# COMPACT_ATOMS: atom_id res chain seq x y z
N MET A 1 -4.88 -9.37 9.61
CA MET A 1 -5.44 -10.21 10.70
C MET A 1 -6.67 -10.94 10.20
N ASP A 2 -7.53 -10.23 9.47
CA ASP A 2 -8.57 -10.72 8.57
C ASP A 2 -8.25 -11.91 7.64
N SER A 3 -6.98 -12.21 7.35
CA SER A 3 -6.55 -13.38 6.56
C SER A 3 -6.30 -14.65 7.39
N LEU A 4 -6.29 -14.54 8.72
CA LEU A 4 -6.10 -15.70 9.60
C LEU A 4 -7.40 -16.52 9.67
N PRO A 5 -7.30 -17.85 9.80
CA PRO A 5 -8.47 -18.69 10.04
C PRO A 5 -9.25 -18.24 11.28
N PHE A 6 -10.58 -18.21 11.21
CA PHE A 6 -11.45 -17.72 12.30
C PHE A 6 -11.09 -18.32 13.67
N ARG A 7 -10.86 -19.63 13.72
CA ARG A 7 -10.47 -20.37 14.94
C ARG A 7 -9.19 -19.87 15.63
N LEU A 8 -8.31 -19.18 14.90
CA LEU A 8 -7.02 -18.70 15.41
C LEU A 8 -7.04 -17.22 15.81
N VAL A 9 -7.97 -16.41 15.29
CA VAL A 9 -7.94 -14.95 15.45
C VAL A 9 -7.97 -14.56 16.93
N ARG A 10 -8.96 -15.06 17.68
CA ARG A 10 -9.14 -14.68 19.09
C ARG A 10 -8.05 -15.21 20.03
N PRO A 11 -7.67 -16.51 19.99
CA PRO A 11 -6.55 -17.00 20.81
C PRO A 11 -5.24 -16.26 20.51
N MET A 12 -4.93 -16.04 19.23
CA MET A 12 -3.71 -15.34 18.84
C MET A 12 -3.72 -13.87 19.26
N ASN A 13 -4.84 -13.16 19.09
CA ASN A 13 -4.98 -11.76 19.55
C ASN A 13 -4.73 -11.65 21.05
N ARG A 14 -5.39 -12.49 21.85
CA ARG A 14 -5.26 -12.47 23.31
C ARG A 14 -3.83 -12.78 23.77
N LEU A 15 -3.22 -13.81 23.21
CA LEU A 15 -1.83 -14.18 23.53
C LEU A 15 -0.85 -13.09 23.11
N THR A 16 -1.03 -12.54 21.91
CA THR A 16 -0.18 -11.45 21.40
C THR A 16 -0.32 -10.21 22.27
N GLN A 17 -1.54 -9.82 22.61
CA GLN A 17 -1.81 -8.68 23.51
C GLN A 17 -1.11 -8.87 24.86
N LEU A 18 -1.30 -10.02 25.51
CA LEU A 18 -0.70 -10.30 26.82
C LEU A 18 0.83 -10.29 26.76
N ALA A 19 1.41 -10.92 25.74
CA ALA A 19 2.87 -10.96 25.56
C ALA A 19 3.45 -9.56 25.33
N LEU A 20 2.82 -8.77 24.45
CA LEU A 20 3.28 -7.42 24.11
C LEU A 20 3.10 -6.46 25.28
N MET A 21 1.96 -6.48 25.97
CA MET A 21 1.74 -5.67 27.17
C MET A 21 2.73 -6.04 28.27
N LYS A 22 2.98 -7.34 28.51
CA LYS A 22 3.96 -7.78 29.52
C LYS A 22 5.37 -7.33 29.18
N HIS A 23 5.77 -7.40 27.91
CA HIS A 23 7.09 -6.95 27.45
C HIS A 23 7.22 -5.43 27.59
N LEU A 24 6.33 -4.68 26.96
CA LEU A 24 6.40 -3.22 26.91
C LEU A 24 6.16 -2.57 28.28
N ARG A 25 5.52 -3.24 29.25
CA ARG A 25 5.39 -2.71 30.63
C ARG A 25 6.66 -2.80 31.47
N ARG A 26 7.70 -3.52 31.03
CA ARG A 26 8.94 -3.64 31.81
C ARG A 26 9.65 -2.29 31.90
N ASN A 27 10.12 -1.95 33.09
CA ASN A 27 10.83 -0.68 33.32
C ASN A 27 12.17 -0.60 32.57
N SER A 28 12.81 -1.73 32.27
CA SER A 28 14.06 -1.77 31.49
C SER A 28 13.86 -1.51 29.99
N GLU A 29 12.64 -1.66 29.47
CA GLU A 29 12.39 -1.56 28.04
C GLU A 29 12.32 -0.10 27.57
N LEU A 30 12.97 0.17 26.44
CA LEU A 30 13.06 1.48 25.80
C LEU A 30 12.35 1.48 24.44
N LEU A 31 12.09 2.66 23.88
CA LEU A 31 11.44 2.84 22.57
C LEU A 31 12.44 2.64 21.42
N THR A 32 13.02 1.44 21.33
CA THR A 32 14.00 1.07 20.28
C THR A 32 13.32 0.72 18.96
N THR A 33 14.08 0.66 17.87
CA THR A 33 13.58 0.20 16.55
C THR A 33 12.94 -1.20 16.60
N PHE A 34 13.43 -2.09 17.46
CA PHE A 34 12.82 -3.41 17.66
C PHE A 34 11.45 -3.28 18.34
N ASN A 35 11.36 -2.52 19.43
CA ASN A 35 10.10 -2.32 20.15
C ASN A 35 9.08 -1.53 19.30
N ALA A 36 9.52 -0.65 18.40
CA ALA A 36 8.65 -0.01 17.42
C ALA A 36 7.91 -1.02 16.52
N LYS A 37 8.58 -2.10 16.07
CA LYS A 37 7.93 -3.18 15.29
C LYS A 37 6.89 -3.94 16.13
N LEU A 38 7.13 -4.11 17.42
CA LEU A 38 6.18 -4.72 18.35
C LEU A 38 4.94 -3.83 18.57
N ILE A 39 5.15 -2.52 18.75
CA ILE A 39 4.07 -1.53 18.83
C ILE A 39 3.26 -1.52 17.53
N GLN A 40 3.93 -1.56 16.38
CA GLN A 40 3.27 -1.64 15.07
C GLN A 40 2.41 -2.90 14.96
N ARG A 41 2.87 -4.05 15.49
CA ARG A 41 2.08 -5.28 15.53
C ARG A 41 0.89 -5.17 16.47
N TYR A 42 1.05 -4.51 17.61
CA TYR A 42 -0.05 -4.23 18.54
C TYR A 42 -1.13 -3.36 17.89
N ALA A 43 -0.72 -2.31 17.18
CA ALA A 43 -1.60 -1.40 16.44
C ALA A 43 -2.47 -2.09 15.39
N LEU A 44 -2.12 -3.32 14.96
CA LEU A 44 -2.88 -4.09 13.97
C LEU A 44 -3.95 -5.01 14.60
N LEU A 45 -4.02 -5.12 15.93
CA LEU A 45 -4.99 -6.00 16.61
C LEU A 45 -6.31 -5.27 16.85
N ASP A 46 -7.45 -5.72 16.32
CA ASP A 46 -8.71 -4.96 16.43
C ASP A 46 -9.42 -5.10 17.80
N TYR A 47 -9.10 -6.16 18.55
CA TYR A 47 -9.82 -6.57 19.77
C TYR A 47 -9.01 -6.34 21.04
N VAL A 48 -8.25 -5.25 21.09
CA VAL A 48 -7.37 -4.90 22.21
C VAL A 48 -7.57 -3.45 22.65
N ASP A 49 -7.28 -3.19 23.92
CA ASP A 49 -7.29 -1.84 24.46
C ASP A 49 -6.01 -1.08 24.02
N HIS A 50 -6.18 -0.15 23.10
CA HIS A 50 -5.09 0.67 22.58
C HIS A 50 -4.80 1.88 23.47
N ARG A 51 -5.80 2.37 24.22
CA ARG A 51 -5.63 3.51 25.13
C ARG A 51 -4.67 3.15 26.26
N VAL A 52 -4.88 1.99 26.86
CA VAL A 52 -3.98 1.48 27.90
C VAL A 52 -2.54 1.35 27.38
N MET A 53 -2.33 0.89 26.14
CA MET A 53 -0.99 0.84 25.56
C MET A 53 -0.41 2.25 25.38
N LEU A 54 -1.17 3.22 24.87
CA LEU A 54 -0.70 4.60 24.69
C LEU A 54 -0.27 5.26 26.00
N GLU A 55 -1.03 5.08 27.08
CA GLU A 55 -0.68 5.61 28.40
C GLU A 55 0.72 5.13 28.84
N HIS A 56 0.98 3.82 28.70
CA HIS A 56 2.29 3.25 29.05
C HIS A 56 3.41 3.71 28.13
N LEU A 57 3.12 3.92 26.83
CA LEU A 57 4.09 4.45 25.88
C LEU A 57 4.40 5.92 26.17
N ALA A 58 3.42 6.71 26.58
CA ALA A 58 3.59 8.12 26.95
C ALA A 58 4.49 8.28 28.18
N GLU A 59 4.30 7.44 29.21
CA GLU A 59 5.20 7.39 30.37
C GLU A 59 6.64 7.05 29.99
N LYS A 60 6.84 6.17 29.00
CA LYS A 60 8.19 5.84 28.49
C LYS A 60 8.79 6.95 27.64
N ALA A 61 7.97 7.69 26.89
CA ALA A 61 8.42 8.77 26.03
C ALA A 61 9.06 9.92 26.83
N GLN A 62 8.64 10.12 28.08
CA GLN A 62 9.20 11.13 28.99
C GLN A 62 10.63 10.84 29.47
N ARG A 63 11.15 9.63 29.23
CA ARG A 63 12.51 9.26 29.63
C ARG A 63 13.52 9.85 28.66
N PRO A 64 14.68 10.31 29.12
CA PRO A 64 15.71 10.88 28.26
C PRO A 64 16.10 9.88 27.16
N PRO A 65 16.23 10.33 25.89
CA PRO A 65 16.46 9.43 24.79
C PRO A 65 17.90 8.93 24.84
N THR A 66 18.08 7.62 24.69
CA THR A 66 19.38 7.02 24.43
C THR A 66 19.61 6.96 22.91
N PRO A 67 20.85 6.74 22.43
CA PRO A 67 21.13 6.57 21.00
C PRO A 67 20.21 5.54 20.32
N ALA A 68 19.93 4.43 21.00
CA ALA A 68 19.03 3.40 20.50
C ALA A 68 17.55 3.85 20.40
N VAL A 69 17.12 4.78 21.26
CA VAL A 69 15.80 5.40 21.19
C VAL A 69 15.73 6.39 20.04
N LEU A 70 16.76 7.24 19.86
CA LEU A 70 16.85 8.21 18.76
C LEU A 70 16.67 7.54 17.40
N LEU A 71 17.38 6.43 17.17
CA LEU A 71 17.27 5.61 15.95
C LEU A 71 15.88 4.97 15.73
N GLY A 72 15.09 4.82 16.79
CA GLY A 72 13.76 4.22 16.77
C GLY A 72 12.59 5.22 16.79
N LEU A 73 12.85 6.52 16.94
CA LEU A 73 11.82 7.55 17.13
C LEU A 73 10.80 7.55 16.00
N ARG A 74 11.27 7.59 14.75
CA ARG A 74 10.42 7.63 13.57
C ARG A 74 9.49 6.43 13.52
N GLN A 75 10.02 5.22 13.66
CA GLN A 75 9.23 3.99 13.58
C GLN A 75 8.26 3.89 14.75
N THR A 76 8.64 4.38 15.94
CA THR A 76 7.76 4.39 17.11
C THR A 76 6.60 5.34 16.90
N LEU A 77 6.85 6.57 16.47
CA LEU A 77 5.78 7.54 16.19
C LEU A 77 4.88 7.04 15.05
N GLN A 78 5.46 6.50 13.98
CA GLN A 78 4.69 5.90 12.88
C GLN A 78 3.83 4.72 13.36
N ALA A 79 4.32 3.91 14.30
CA ALA A 79 3.57 2.80 14.86
C ALA A 79 2.40 3.29 15.74
N VAL A 80 2.61 4.33 16.55
CA VAL A 80 1.58 4.98 17.36
C VAL A 80 0.52 5.65 16.50
N GLN A 81 0.91 6.29 15.39
CA GLN A 81 -0.04 6.93 14.46
C GLN A 81 -1.04 5.93 13.87
N ARG A 82 -0.67 4.65 13.76
CA ARG A 82 -1.55 3.55 13.29
C ARG A 82 -2.59 3.11 14.32
N PHE A 83 -2.55 3.63 15.55
CA PHE A 83 -3.57 3.33 16.56
C PHE A 83 -4.93 3.89 16.11
N PRO A 84 -6.04 3.45 16.74
CA PRO A 84 -7.39 3.90 16.37
C PRO A 84 -7.53 5.42 16.29
N LEU A 85 -8.34 5.91 15.34
CA LEU A 85 -8.61 7.33 15.10
C LEU A 85 -9.30 8.02 16.29
N GLU A 86 -9.99 7.27 17.13
CA GLU A 86 -10.65 7.81 18.32
C GLU A 86 -9.65 8.29 19.40
N LEU A 87 -8.36 7.99 19.23
CA LEU A 87 -7.30 8.28 20.20
C LEU A 87 -6.37 9.42 19.76
N GLU A 88 -6.79 10.31 18.86
CA GLU A 88 -5.93 11.41 18.38
C GLU A 88 -5.40 12.31 19.49
N ALA A 89 -6.19 12.57 20.54
CA ALA A 89 -5.74 13.38 21.67
C ALA A 89 -4.59 12.68 22.43
N GLU A 90 -4.74 11.39 22.72
CA GLU A 90 -3.74 10.56 23.40
C GLU A 90 -2.48 10.37 22.53
N LYS A 91 -2.63 10.21 21.22
CA LYS A 91 -1.51 10.17 20.27
C LYS A 91 -0.73 11.48 20.27
N ARG A 92 -1.42 12.63 20.26
CA ARG A 92 -0.77 13.95 20.33
C ARG A 92 -0.08 14.18 21.67
N ALA A 93 -0.65 13.69 22.78
CA ALA A 93 0.02 13.73 24.08
C ALA A 93 1.30 12.88 24.10
N PHE A 94 1.27 11.67 23.51
CA PHE A 94 2.45 10.83 23.34
C PHE A 94 3.53 11.53 22.50
N GLU A 95 3.14 12.11 21.37
CA GLU A 95 4.06 12.81 20.48
C GLU A 95 4.72 14.01 21.16
N ALA A 96 3.94 14.83 21.87
CA ALA A 96 4.45 15.96 22.63
C ALA A 96 5.45 15.50 23.72
N ALA A 97 5.11 14.46 24.48
CA ALA A 97 6.02 13.91 25.50
C ALA A 97 7.34 13.40 24.89
N LEU A 98 7.28 12.77 23.71
CA LEU A 98 8.45 12.30 22.99
C LEU A 98 9.31 13.46 22.49
N LEU A 99 8.68 14.51 21.95
CA LEU A 99 9.36 15.70 21.46
C LEU A 99 10.05 16.46 22.59
N GLU A 100 9.39 16.69 23.73
CA GLU A 100 9.99 17.38 24.88
C GLU A 100 11.23 16.64 25.40
N SER A 101 11.17 15.30 25.43
CA SER A 101 12.32 14.46 25.79
C SER A 101 13.49 14.61 24.81
N VAL A 102 13.19 14.70 23.51
CA VAL A 102 14.20 14.93 22.46
C VAL A 102 14.80 16.33 22.57
N LEU A 103 13.98 17.37 22.75
CA LEU A 103 14.43 18.76 22.87
C LEU A 103 15.30 19.00 24.11
N ALA A 104 15.12 18.21 25.16
CA ALA A 104 15.98 18.24 26.34
C ALA A 104 17.39 17.66 26.11
N THR A 105 17.65 17.04 24.95
CA THR A 105 18.96 16.44 24.63
C THR A 105 19.96 17.53 24.19
N PRO A 106 21.18 17.59 24.77
CA PRO A 106 22.17 18.57 24.36
C PRO A 106 22.65 18.36 22.92
N ALA A 107 22.58 19.38 22.08
CA ALA A 107 22.93 19.31 20.65
C ALA A 107 24.38 18.87 20.37
N ASP A 108 25.31 19.21 21.28
CA ASP A 108 26.74 18.92 21.12
C ASP A 108 27.10 17.43 21.35
N THR A 109 26.14 16.62 21.80
CA THR A 109 26.35 15.21 22.13
C THR A 109 25.94 14.24 21.02
N LEU A 110 25.35 14.76 19.93
CA LEU A 110 24.78 13.95 18.86
C LEU A 110 25.78 13.67 17.74
N SER A 111 25.86 12.41 17.33
CA SER A 111 26.56 11.95 16.13
C SER A 111 25.81 12.30 14.83
N SER A 112 26.49 12.24 13.68
CA SER A 112 25.88 12.44 12.35
C SER A 112 24.65 11.56 12.13
N VAL A 113 24.73 10.30 12.56
CA VAL A 113 23.65 9.30 12.42
C VAL A 113 22.44 9.67 13.28
N GLU A 114 22.68 10.18 14.50
CA GLU A 114 21.61 10.62 15.39
C GLU A 114 20.92 11.87 14.86
N TYR A 115 21.66 12.82 14.28
CA TYR A 115 21.06 13.95 13.55
C TYR A 115 20.16 13.46 12.41
N VAL A 116 20.61 12.50 11.61
CA VAL A 116 19.77 11.91 10.54
C VAL A 116 18.51 11.27 11.13
N ALA A 117 18.60 10.62 12.30
CA ALA A 117 17.45 10.02 12.96
C ALA A 117 16.45 11.07 13.50
N LEU A 118 16.91 12.22 13.97
CA LEU A 118 16.05 13.36 14.35
C LEU A 118 15.29 13.90 13.14
N TRP A 119 15.95 14.03 12.00
CA TRP A 119 15.31 14.53 10.79
C TRP A 119 14.38 13.52 10.13
N SER A 120 14.72 12.25 10.24
CA SER A 120 13.81 11.13 10.00
C SER A 120 12.54 11.24 10.86
N PHE A 121 12.68 11.54 12.15
CA PHE A 121 11.57 11.76 13.07
C PHE A 121 10.71 12.98 12.69
N ALA A 122 11.31 14.08 12.27
CA ALA A 122 10.61 15.29 11.80
C ALA A 122 9.62 15.03 10.65
N THR A 123 9.87 13.99 9.84
CA THR A 123 8.93 13.57 8.77
C THR A 123 7.59 13.06 9.31
N GLN A 124 7.50 12.68 10.59
CA GLN A 124 6.31 12.09 11.21
C GLN A 124 5.61 13.01 12.21
N ILE A 125 6.23 14.07 12.71
CA ILE A 125 5.66 14.98 13.75
C ILE A 125 4.35 15.63 13.28
N THR A 126 3.19 15.42 13.85
CA THR A 126 1.92 15.95 13.33
C THR A 126 1.90 17.47 13.12
N ALA A 127 2.37 18.28 14.07
CA ALA A 127 2.31 19.75 13.98
C ALA A 127 3.57 20.37 13.33
N TRP A 128 3.38 21.29 12.37
CA TRP A 128 4.51 21.99 11.72
C TRP A 128 5.30 22.87 12.69
N ASN A 129 4.63 23.53 13.64
CA ASN A 129 5.30 24.34 14.66
C ASN A 129 6.31 23.52 15.47
N ASP A 130 6.03 22.24 15.72
CA ASP A 130 6.94 21.34 16.44
C ASP A 130 8.14 20.92 15.57
N VAL A 131 7.97 20.81 14.25
CA VAL A 131 9.09 20.67 13.30
C VAL A 131 9.99 21.90 13.34
N LEU A 132 9.39 23.11 13.36
CA LEU A 132 10.15 24.36 13.45
C LEU A 132 10.91 24.45 14.78
N ARG A 133 10.29 24.08 15.91
CA ARG A 133 10.95 23.99 17.22
C ARG A 133 12.11 23.00 17.24
N LEU A 134 11.95 21.84 16.59
CA LEU A 134 13.04 20.88 16.44
C LEU A 134 14.18 21.49 15.60
N SER A 135 13.84 22.18 14.51
CA SER A 135 14.81 22.80 13.60
C SER A 135 15.60 23.94 14.23
N SER A 136 14.98 24.73 15.12
CA SER A 136 15.66 25.81 15.83
C SER A 136 16.63 25.26 16.89
N THR A 137 16.34 24.09 17.44
CA THR A 137 17.16 23.44 18.47
C THR A 137 18.32 22.65 17.87
N PHE A 138 18.05 21.94 16.77
CA PHE A 138 19.02 21.11 16.06
C PHE A 138 19.04 21.52 14.59
N PRO A 139 19.81 22.53 14.16
CA PRO A 139 19.76 23.03 12.78
C PRO A 139 20.32 22.00 11.77
N LEU A 140 19.55 21.66 10.73
CA LEU A 140 19.96 20.65 9.73
C LEU A 140 21.14 21.15 8.92
N GLN A 141 21.04 22.40 8.45
CA GLN A 141 21.97 22.99 7.49
C GLN A 141 23.42 23.03 8.00
N SER A 142 23.62 23.19 9.32
CA SER A 142 24.96 23.18 9.92
C SER A 142 25.62 21.80 9.93
N THR A 143 24.84 20.73 9.80
CA THR A 143 25.33 19.35 9.86
C THR A 143 25.38 18.66 8.48
N LEU A 144 24.79 19.26 7.44
CA LEU A 144 24.74 18.68 6.10
C LEU A 144 26.13 18.37 5.52
N SER A 145 27.11 19.23 5.73
CA SER A 145 28.49 19.04 5.22
C SER A 145 29.22 17.87 5.89
N LEU A 146 28.78 17.45 7.07
CA LEU A 146 29.36 16.36 7.85
C LEU A 146 28.73 15.00 7.53
N GLN A 147 27.59 15.00 6.84
CA GLN A 147 26.89 13.77 6.46
C GLN A 147 27.55 13.12 5.24
N SER A 148 27.78 11.82 5.34
CA SER A 148 28.11 10.99 4.18
C SER A 148 26.98 11.03 3.15
N GLU A 149 27.31 10.74 1.90
CA GLU A 149 26.33 10.70 0.81
C GLU A 149 25.20 9.70 1.11
N ARG A 150 25.54 8.56 1.72
CA ARG A 150 24.60 7.51 2.11
C ARG A 150 23.63 7.98 3.20
N GLU A 151 24.12 8.68 4.22
CA GLU A 151 23.29 9.26 5.30
C GLU A 151 22.33 10.31 4.75
N PHE A 152 22.83 11.23 3.92
CA PHE A 152 22.02 12.27 3.30
C PHE A 152 20.95 11.68 2.37
N ARG A 153 21.30 10.69 1.55
CA ARG A 153 20.36 9.99 0.66
C ARG A 153 19.29 9.24 1.45
N ALA A 154 19.66 8.62 2.57
CA ALA A 154 18.71 7.97 3.45
C ALA A 154 17.69 8.99 3.97
N MET A 155 18.13 10.15 4.47
CA MET A 155 17.25 11.24 4.91
C MET A 155 16.33 11.72 3.79
N LEU A 156 16.87 12.00 2.58
CA LEU A 156 16.07 12.44 1.44
C LEU A 156 14.97 11.45 1.08
N ASN A 157 15.28 10.16 1.03
CA ASN A 157 14.29 9.14 0.70
C ASN A 157 13.10 9.15 1.67
N GLN A 158 13.33 9.49 2.95
CA GLN A 158 12.27 9.56 3.95
C GLN A 158 11.40 10.81 3.79
N MET A 159 12.01 11.95 3.48
CA MET A 159 11.28 13.17 3.13
C MET A 159 10.45 12.95 1.85
N LEU A 160 11.03 12.27 0.85
CA LEU A 160 10.35 11.90 -0.39
C LEU A 160 9.20 10.91 -0.21
N MET A 161 9.24 10.05 0.82
CA MET A 161 8.08 9.22 1.18
C MET A 161 6.89 10.06 1.65
N SER A 162 7.16 11.26 2.18
CA SER A 162 6.15 12.21 2.67
C SER A 162 5.81 13.30 1.64
N ALA A 163 6.44 13.27 0.46
CA ALA A 163 6.28 14.26 -0.62
C ALA A 163 5.23 13.85 -1.66
N VAL A 164 4.79 12.60 -1.65
CA VAL A 164 3.61 12.17 -2.42
C VAL A 164 2.40 12.62 -1.60
N PRO A 165 1.39 13.29 -2.19
CA PRO A 165 0.17 13.65 -1.48
C PRO A 165 -0.54 12.38 -1.00
N VAL A 166 -0.23 11.94 0.21
CA VAL A 166 -1.10 11.06 0.97
C VAL A 166 -2.21 11.97 1.45
N SER A 167 -3.48 11.64 1.20
CA SER A 167 -4.58 12.41 1.76
C SER A 167 -4.47 12.39 3.29
N SER A 168 -3.82 13.40 3.87
CA SER A 168 -4.06 13.81 5.24
C SER A 168 -5.48 14.35 5.22
N THR A 169 -6.41 13.69 5.90
CA THR A 169 -7.75 14.23 6.10
C THR A 169 -7.66 15.68 6.58
N PRO A 170 -8.56 16.58 6.14
CA PRO A 170 -8.55 17.97 6.59
C PRO A 170 -8.73 17.99 8.11
N SER A 171 -7.77 18.60 8.80
CA SER A 171 -7.95 18.97 10.21
C SER A 171 -9.12 19.94 10.28
N ALA A 172 -10.28 19.43 10.72
CA ALA A 172 -11.40 20.27 11.11
C ALA A 172 -11.03 20.98 12.41
N SER A 173 -10.26 22.08 12.31
CA SER A 173 -10.22 23.24 13.23
C SER A 173 -8.91 24.02 13.05
N SER A 174 -8.98 25.15 12.36
CA SER A 174 -8.61 26.46 12.92
C SER A 174 -8.52 27.47 11.78
N SER A 175 -9.45 28.41 11.78
CA SER A 175 -9.34 29.65 11.03
C SER A 175 -8.12 30.44 11.50
N VAL A 176 -7.47 31.11 10.55
CA VAL A 176 -6.47 32.20 10.67
C VAL A 176 -5.00 31.79 10.42
N SER A 177 -4.65 31.58 9.15
CA SER A 177 -3.61 32.35 8.41
C SER A 177 -3.57 31.93 6.92
N PRO A 178 -3.24 32.80 5.96
CA PRO A 178 -3.15 32.45 4.54
C PRO A 178 -1.70 32.10 4.20
N VAL A 179 -1.31 30.83 4.39
CA VAL A 179 -0.05 30.29 3.84
C VAL A 179 -0.37 28.90 3.27
N ASP A 180 -0.26 28.78 1.95
CA ASP A 180 -0.23 27.56 1.13
C ASP A 180 -0.50 26.19 1.83
N ASP A 181 -1.74 25.93 2.24
CA ASP A 181 -2.20 24.62 2.76
C ASP A 181 -2.20 23.50 1.68
N SER A 182 -1.66 23.76 0.48
CA SER A 182 -1.72 22.85 -0.67
C SER A 182 -0.45 22.00 -0.87
N GLN A 183 0.66 22.33 -0.22
CA GLN A 183 1.94 21.70 -0.54
C GLN A 183 2.17 20.42 0.29
N PRO A 184 2.54 19.28 -0.34
CA PRO A 184 2.83 18.06 0.41
C PRO A 184 3.99 18.27 1.38
N ARG A 185 3.81 17.79 2.61
CA ARG A 185 4.75 17.98 3.72
C ARG A 185 6.20 17.63 3.38
N GLY A 186 6.44 16.53 2.66
CA GLY A 186 7.77 16.14 2.25
C GLY A 186 8.44 17.19 1.35
N VAL A 187 7.68 17.86 0.50
CA VAL A 187 8.18 18.97 -0.32
C VAL A 187 8.50 20.17 0.57
N GLN A 188 7.64 20.47 1.55
CA GLN A 188 7.88 21.57 2.50
C GLN A 188 9.18 21.35 3.30
N LEU A 189 9.42 20.14 3.80
CA LEU A 189 10.68 19.75 4.46
C LEU A 189 11.90 19.94 3.55
N LEU A 190 11.80 19.54 2.27
CA LEU A 190 12.89 19.70 1.30
C LEU A 190 13.18 21.18 1.00
N ARG A 191 12.14 22.01 0.84
CA ARG A 191 12.28 23.43 0.53
C ARG A 191 12.80 24.24 1.73
N GLU A 192 12.15 24.11 2.88
CA GLU A 192 12.38 25.00 4.02
C GLU A 192 13.58 24.58 4.87
N LEU A 193 13.82 23.27 5.04
CA LEU A 193 14.88 22.79 5.94
C LEU A 193 16.21 22.51 5.22
N VAL A 194 16.15 21.88 4.05
CA VAL A 194 17.36 21.50 3.30
C VAL A 194 17.77 22.56 2.28
N GLY A 195 16.78 23.18 1.62
CA GLY A 195 16.98 24.14 0.54
C GLY A 195 16.97 23.47 -0.84
N GLU A 196 16.15 23.99 -1.76
CA GLU A 196 15.92 23.38 -3.09
C GLU A 196 17.19 23.13 -3.89
N THR A 197 18.09 24.12 -3.91
CA THR A 197 19.35 24.05 -4.66
C THR A 197 20.28 23.00 -4.07
N THR A 198 20.38 22.93 -2.73
CA THR A 198 21.19 21.93 -2.01
C THR A 198 20.68 20.52 -2.26
N VAL A 199 19.37 20.30 -2.18
CA VAL A 199 18.74 18.99 -2.42
C VAL A 199 19.01 18.52 -3.85
N LEU A 200 18.74 19.36 -4.85
CA LEU A 200 18.95 19.02 -6.26
C LEU A 200 20.42 18.75 -6.57
N THR A 201 21.31 19.60 -6.05
CA THR A 201 22.76 19.47 -6.28
C THR A 201 23.30 18.18 -5.68
N ARG A 202 22.99 17.89 -4.41
CA ARG A 202 23.44 16.67 -3.74
C ARG A 202 22.81 15.40 -4.32
N ALA A 203 21.53 15.44 -4.69
CA ALA A 203 20.88 14.31 -5.35
C ALA A 203 21.50 14.02 -6.72
N PHE A 204 21.95 15.06 -7.42
CA PHE A 204 22.67 14.93 -8.68
C PHE A 204 24.11 14.45 -8.50
N GLU A 205 24.85 14.96 -7.52
CA GLU A 205 26.21 14.52 -7.18
C GLU A 205 26.26 13.02 -6.94
N GLY A 206 25.25 12.46 -6.26
CA GLY A 206 25.17 11.03 -6.05
C GLY A 206 24.90 10.19 -7.29
N LEU A 207 24.33 10.78 -8.33
CA LEU A 207 24.21 10.15 -9.66
C LEU A 207 25.53 10.22 -10.42
N ALA A 208 26.26 11.33 -10.28
CA ALA A 208 27.51 11.62 -10.98
C ALA A 208 28.75 10.95 -10.35
N ALA A 209 28.63 10.41 -9.13
CA ALA A 209 29.73 9.73 -8.43
C ALA A 209 30.23 8.51 -9.23
N SER A 210 31.39 8.68 -9.87
CA SER A 210 32.02 7.69 -10.74
C SER A 210 32.56 6.47 -9.98
N ASP A 211 32.76 6.58 -8.67
CA ASP A 211 33.37 5.52 -7.86
C ASP A 211 32.33 4.68 -7.09
N ALA A 212 31.05 5.07 -7.15
CA ALA A 212 29.96 4.34 -6.50
C ALA A 212 29.77 2.96 -7.15
N CYS A 213 29.57 1.94 -6.30
CA CYS A 213 29.19 0.62 -6.78
C CYS A 213 27.83 0.67 -7.48
N TRP A 214 27.54 -0.30 -8.35
CA TRP A 214 26.33 -0.30 -9.17
C TRP A 214 25.06 -0.07 -8.34
N THR A 215 24.89 -0.82 -7.24
CA THR A 215 23.72 -0.70 -6.36
C THR A 215 23.52 0.71 -5.81
N GLU A 216 24.60 1.43 -5.46
CA GLU A 216 24.52 2.81 -4.97
C GLU A 216 24.04 3.79 -6.03
N ARG A 217 24.46 3.60 -7.30
CA ARG A 217 23.98 4.41 -8.43
C ARG A 217 22.50 4.18 -8.69
N GLU A 218 22.02 2.95 -8.49
CA GLU A 218 20.62 2.60 -8.70
C GLU A 218 19.69 3.30 -7.69
N PHE A 219 20.09 3.28 -6.41
CA PHE A 219 19.41 4.06 -5.38
C PHE A 219 19.50 5.57 -5.60
N ALA A 220 20.59 6.07 -6.20
CA ALA A 220 20.75 7.47 -6.53
C ALA A 220 19.77 7.92 -7.63
N VAL A 221 19.56 7.12 -8.69
CA VAL A 221 18.55 7.38 -9.73
C VAL A 221 17.16 7.53 -9.10
N CYS A 222 16.78 6.61 -8.22
CA CYS A 222 15.48 6.64 -7.56
C CYS A 222 15.26 7.90 -6.72
N THR A 223 16.31 8.29 -5.99
CA THR A 223 16.31 9.48 -5.14
C THR A 223 16.23 10.75 -5.99
N PHE A 224 17.05 10.85 -7.04
CA PHE A 224 17.09 12.00 -7.94
C PHE A 224 15.74 12.22 -8.64
N VAL A 225 15.16 11.18 -9.25
CA VAL A 225 13.84 11.29 -9.90
C VAL A 225 12.76 11.65 -8.88
N GLY A 226 12.86 11.14 -7.65
CA GLY A 226 11.98 11.53 -6.55
C GLY A 226 12.08 13.01 -6.19
N VAL A 227 13.30 13.55 -6.06
CA VAL A 227 13.54 14.98 -5.80
C VAL A 227 12.98 15.85 -6.92
N VAL A 228 13.28 15.51 -8.17
CA VAL A 228 12.78 16.22 -9.35
C VAL A 228 11.26 16.27 -9.35
N HIS A 229 10.61 15.13 -9.12
CA HIS A 229 9.16 15.06 -9.05
C HIS A 229 8.60 15.90 -7.90
N ALA A 230 9.20 15.80 -6.71
CA ALA A 230 8.78 16.53 -5.52
C ALA A 230 8.90 18.05 -5.68
N LEU A 231 10.00 18.51 -6.28
CA LEU A 231 10.26 19.94 -6.48
C LEU A 231 9.62 20.50 -7.78
N GLY A 232 9.11 19.62 -8.65
CA GLY A 232 8.49 20.01 -9.92
C GLY A 232 9.47 20.61 -10.94
N ARG A 233 10.77 20.35 -10.79
CA ARG A 233 11.82 20.98 -11.63
C ARG A 233 12.87 19.97 -12.11
N TRP A 234 13.14 20.00 -13.41
CA TRP A 234 14.26 19.31 -14.05
C TRP A 234 15.47 20.26 -14.13
N PRO A 235 16.66 19.91 -13.61
CA PRO A 235 17.80 20.81 -13.64
C PRO A 235 18.36 21.02 -15.07
N SER A 236 18.42 22.24 -15.59
CA SER A 236 18.79 22.48 -17.00
C SER A 236 20.30 22.34 -17.29
N ASP A 237 21.17 22.58 -16.31
CA ASP A 237 22.59 22.91 -16.59
C ASP A 237 23.59 21.78 -16.27
N ARG A 238 23.12 20.63 -15.76
CA ARG A 238 24.01 19.59 -15.21
C ARG A 238 23.69 18.16 -15.63
N ILE A 239 22.75 17.92 -16.55
CA ILE A 239 22.20 16.58 -16.73
C ILE A 239 22.96 15.75 -17.76
N PRO A 240 23.20 14.45 -17.48
CA PRO A 240 23.78 13.52 -18.43
C PRO A 240 22.96 13.49 -19.72
N GLU A 241 23.63 13.46 -20.87
CA GLU A 241 22.95 13.30 -22.17
C GLU A 241 22.12 12.00 -22.22
N ALA A 242 21.20 11.90 -23.18
CA ALA A 242 20.37 10.69 -23.37
C ALA A 242 21.22 9.40 -23.47
N ALA A 243 22.42 9.47 -24.06
CA ALA A 243 23.35 8.35 -24.12
C ALA A 243 23.91 7.94 -22.75
N ALA A 244 24.11 8.90 -21.84
CA ALA A 244 24.54 8.62 -20.48
C ALA A 244 23.41 8.05 -19.63
N TRP A 245 22.16 8.48 -19.82
CA TRP A 245 20.99 7.84 -19.19
C TRP A 245 20.76 6.41 -19.65
N LYS A 246 21.04 6.09 -20.91
CA LYS A 246 21.05 4.69 -21.39
C LYS A 246 22.14 3.84 -20.74
N ARG A 247 23.26 4.45 -20.29
CA ARG A 247 24.32 3.77 -19.54
C ARG A 247 24.04 3.70 -18.03
N LEU A 248 23.28 4.67 -17.51
CA LEU A 248 22.70 4.69 -16.17
C LEU A 248 21.42 3.85 -16.09
N ALA A 249 20.95 3.30 -17.22
CA ALA A 249 19.79 2.44 -17.29
C ALA A 249 20.01 1.28 -16.33
N LEU A 250 19.20 1.34 -15.27
CA LEU A 250 19.13 0.38 -14.21
C LEU A 250 19.11 -1.05 -14.79
N HIS A 251 20.02 -1.92 -14.36
CA HIS A 251 19.94 -3.35 -14.68
C HIS A 251 18.53 -3.93 -14.34
N PRO A 252 18.11 -5.02 -15.00
CA PRO A 252 16.82 -5.64 -14.75
C PRO A 252 16.78 -6.39 -13.40
N THR A 253 17.14 -5.75 -12.29
CA THR A 253 17.07 -6.27 -10.90
C THR A 253 17.17 -5.18 -9.80
N THR A 254 17.01 -3.91 -10.17
CA THR A 254 17.58 -2.72 -9.50
C THR A 254 16.86 -2.22 -8.27
N PHE A 255 15.57 -2.46 -8.17
CA PHE A 255 14.81 -2.12 -6.98
C PHE A 255 14.85 -3.36 -6.10
N HIS A 256 15.97 -3.54 -5.40
CA HIS A 256 16.33 -4.75 -4.64
C HIS A 256 15.32 -5.18 -3.56
N ASP A 257 14.32 -4.35 -3.25
CA ASP A 257 13.21 -4.71 -2.37
C ASP A 257 11.97 -5.05 -3.21
N VAL A 258 11.48 -6.28 -3.06
CA VAL A 258 10.19 -6.70 -3.64
C VAL A 258 9.07 -5.99 -2.88
N ASP A 259 8.78 -4.75 -3.29
CA ASP A 259 7.69 -3.94 -2.75
C ASP A 259 6.95 -3.22 -3.89
N LEU A 260 5.71 -3.68 -4.12
CA LEU A 260 4.82 -3.12 -5.14
C LEU A 260 4.47 -1.64 -4.84
N HIS A 261 4.45 -1.22 -3.58
CA HIS A 261 4.24 0.19 -3.21
C HIS A 261 5.42 1.06 -3.62
N GLN A 262 6.65 0.57 -3.46
CA GLN A 262 7.86 1.28 -3.88
C GLN A 262 7.90 1.41 -5.40
N LEU A 263 7.58 0.33 -6.12
CA LEU A 263 7.48 0.34 -7.58
C LEU A 263 6.50 1.41 -8.08
N LEU A 264 5.30 1.48 -7.48
CA LEU A 264 4.33 2.50 -7.87
C LEU A 264 4.78 3.92 -7.58
N ARG A 265 5.36 4.18 -6.41
CA ARG A 265 5.87 5.52 -6.09
C ARG A 265 6.90 5.95 -7.14
N MET A 266 7.74 5.01 -7.57
CA MET A 266 8.72 5.27 -8.61
C MET A 266 8.09 5.50 -9.98
N LEU A 267 7.06 4.74 -10.35
CA LEU A 267 6.30 4.99 -11.57
C LEU A 267 5.63 6.36 -11.58
N VAL A 268 5.01 6.78 -10.47
CA VAL A 268 4.42 8.12 -10.34
C VAL A 268 5.48 9.21 -10.54
N ARG A 269 6.67 9.03 -9.95
CA ARG A 269 7.77 10.00 -10.06
C ARG A 269 8.34 10.05 -11.48
N VAL A 270 8.61 8.90 -12.09
CA VAL A 270 9.18 8.80 -13.44
C VAL A 270 8.22 9.28 -14.52
N TYR A 271 6.91 9.06 -14.36
CA TYR A 271 5.91 9.48 -15.33
C TYR A 271 5.37 10.89 -15.08
N SER A 272 5.94 11.61 -14.11
CA SER A 272 5.75 13.06 -13.94
C SER A 272 6.06 13.80 -15.25
N PRO A 273 5.28 14.83 -15.64
CA PRO A 273 5.52 15.59 -16.87
C PRO A 273 6.87 16.32 -16.87
N VAL A 274 7.45 16.54 -15.69
CA VAL A 274 8.76 17.16 -15.49
C VAL A 274 9.92 16.23 -15.88
N VAL A 275 9.69 14.91 -15.88
CA VAL A 275 10.71 13.92 -16.23
C VAL A 275 10.73 13.70 -17.74
N PRO A 276 11.87 13.90 -18.42
CA PRO A 276 11.97 13.74 -19.87
C PRO A 276 11.68 12.32 -20.34
N GLU A 277 11.18 12.21 -21.57
CA GLU A 277 10.79 10.94 -22.17
C GLU A 277 11.94 9.93 -22.27
N TYR A 278 13.14 10.38 -22.62
CA TYR A 278 14.33 9.50 -22.72
C TYR A 278 14.69 8.82 -21.39
N VAL A 279 14.37 9.44 -20.24
CA VAL A 279 14.58 8.84 -18.91
C VAL A 279 13.56 7.72 -18.68
N ARG A 280 12.30 7.95 -19.06
CA ARG A 280 11.22 6.96 -18.93
C ARG A 280 11.51 5.73 -19.79
N GLU A 281 11.94 5.93 -21.03
CA GLU A 281 12.34 4.85 -21.93
C GLU A 281 13.52 4.06 -21.38
N SER A 282 14.53 4.73 -20.82
CA SER A 282 15.71 4.09 -20.24
C SER A 282 15.39 3.22 -19.01
N LEU A 283 14.28 3.48 -18.31
CA LEU A 283 13.87 2.74 -17.11
C LEU A 283 12.77 1.69 -17.35
N ALA A 284 12.17 1.67 -18.54
CA ALA A 284 11.00 0.84 -18.84
C ALA A 284 11.27 -0.67 -18.67
N GLU A 285 12.46 -1.14 -19.08
CA GLU A 285 12.83 -2.55 -18.96
C GLU A 285 13.05 -2.98 -17.49
N ALA A 286 13.68 -2.13 -16.68
CA ALA A 286 13.84 -2.37 -15.25
C ALA A 286 12.46 -2.51 -14.59
N PHE A 287 11.57 -1.53 -14.79
CA PHE A 287 10.21 -1.58 -14.22
C PHE A 287 9.40 -2.80 -14.66
N SER A 288 9.53 -3.22 -15.93
CA SER A 288 8.89 -4.45 -16.42
C SER A 288 9.41 -5.68 -15.68
N THR A 289 10.69 -5.70 -15.32
CA THR A 289 11.33 -6.83 -14.62
C THR A 289 10.99 -6.82 -13.13
N ASP A 290 10.99 -5.67 -12.48
CA ASP A 290 10.63 -5.57 -11.06
C ASP A 290 9.14 -5.84 -10.83
N LEU A 291 8.28 -5.44 -11.78
CA LEU A 291 6.87 -5.83 -11.76
C LEU A 291 6.70 -7.36 -11.85
N TRP A 292 7.50 -8.01 -12.70
CA TRP A 292 7.51 -9.47 -12.78
C TRP A 292 7.96 -10.11 -11.46
N ARG A 293 9.01 -9.59 -10.82
CA ARG A 293 9.46 -10.02 -9.49
C ARG A 293 8.37 -9.86 -8.44
N CYS A 294 7.65 -8.73 -8.46
CA CYS A 294 6.51 -8.54 -7.58
C CYS A 294 5.46 -9.65 -7.78
N TYR A 295 5.19 -10.08 -9.01
CA TYR A 295 4.26 -11.20 -9.24
C TYR A 295 4.81 -12.57 -8.84
N SER A 296 6.12 -12.79 -8.93
CA SER A 296 6.73 -14.08 -8.58
C SER A 296 7.03 -14.27 -7.09
N GLU A 297 7.36 -13.19 -6.40
CA GLU A 297 7.86 -13.26 -5.02
C GLU A 297 6.83 -12.78 -3.99
N LEU A 298 5.86 -11.92 -4.37
CA LEU A 298 4.84 -11.47 -3.42
C LEU A 298 3.68 -12.47 -3.28
N PRO A 299 3.14 -12.63 -2.06
CA PRO A 299 1.95 -13.42 -1.84
C PRO A 299 0.71 -12.81 -2.52
N ASN A 300 -0.28 -13.66 -2.83
CA ASN A 300 -1.45 -13.25 -3.61
C ASN A 300 -2.33 -12.19 -2.93
N ALA A 301 -2.47 -12.27 -1.60
CA ALA A 301 -3.39 -11.41 -0.88
C ALA A 301 -2.96 -9.92 -0.91
N PRO A 302 -1.69 -9.55 -0.64
CA PRO A 302 -1.23 -8.17 -0.81
C PRO A 302 -1.41 -7.63 -2.24
N VAL A 303 -1.08 -8.42 -3.26
CA VAL A 303 -1.27 -8.02 -4.67
C VAL A 303 -2.76 -7.77 -4.97
N ALA A 304 -3.65 -8.64 -4.48
CA ALA A 304 -5.10 -8.46 -4.63
C ALA A 304 -5.65 -7.25 -3.85
N VAL A 305 -5.16 -6.95 -2.63
CA VAL A 305 -5.53 -5.71 -1.91
C VAL A 305 -5.16 -4.51 -2.77
N PHE A 306 -3.93 -4.52 -3.26
CA PHE A 306 -3.33 -3.38 -3.91
C PHE A 306 -4.08 -2.96 -5.17
N PHE A 307 -4.43 -3.95 -5.99
CA PHE A 307 -5.18 -3.72 -7.20
C PHE A 307 -6.69 -3.60 -6.96
N GLY A 308 -7.23 -4.19 -5.88
CA GLY A 308 -8.66 -4.35 -5.66
C GLY A 308 -9.33 -3.48 -4.59
N LEU A 309 -8.56 -2.80 -3.75
CA LEU A 309 -9.07 -1.79 -2.84
C LEU A 309 -8.45 -0.45 -3.20
N GLY A 310 -9.22 0.60 -2.95
CA GLY A 310 -8.90 1.98 -3.29
C GLY A 310 -7.62 2.55 -2.66
N GLU A 311 -6.53 1.81 -2.42
CA GLU A 311 -5.22 2.41 -2.09
C GLU A 311 -4.70 3.29 -3.23
N LEU A 312 -4.94 2.92 -4.49
CA LEU A 312 -4.65 3.76 -5.65
C LEU A 312 -5.55 5.01 -5.71
N GLN A 313 -6.78 4.93 -5.22
CA GLN A 313 -7.74 6.05 -5.18
C GLN A 313 -7.64 6.90 -3.90
N LEU A 314 -7.25 6.32 -2.76
CA LEU A 314 -7.04 6.97 -1.47
C LEU A 314 -5.69 7.69 -1.43
N ARG A 315 -4.66 7.16 -2.12
CA ARG A 315 -3.35 7.82 -2.23
C ARG A 315 -3.28 8.79 -3.42
N PHE A 316 -4.22 8.71 -4.36
CA PHE A 316 -4.37 9.63 -5.49
C PHE A 316 -5.86 9.88 -5.73
N PRO A 317 -6.52 10.69 -4.88
CA PRO A 317 -7.95 10.96 -5.02
C PRO A 317 -8.23 11.69 -6.34
N THR A 318 -9.17 11.13 -7.10
CA THR A 318 -9.99 11.87 -8.05
C THR A 318 -11.14 12.50 -7.30
N ASP A 319 -11.32 13.82 -7.40
CA ASP A 319 -12.50 14.52 -6.92
C ASP A 319 -13.73 14.14 -7.77
N ALA A 320 -14.27 12.95 -7.53
CA ALA A 320 -15.49 12.46 -8.16
C ALA A 320 -16.73 12.74 -7.30
N ALA A 321 -16.75 13.87 -6.58
CA ALA A 321 -17.89 14.31 -5.75
C ALA A 321 -18.57 15.61 -6.23
N ALA A 322 -18.18 16.14 -7.40
CA ALA A 322 -18.76 17.39 -7.93
C ALA A 322 -19.83 17.21 -9.03
N ASP A 323 -20.07 16.00 -9.54
CA ASP A 323 -21.11 15.77 -10.55
C ASP A 323 -22.42 15.28 -9.93
N LYS A 324 -23.14 16.22 -9.31
CA LYS A 324 -24.61 16.20 -9.33
C LYS A 324 -25.06 17.11 -10.46
N PRO A 325 -25.82 16.64 -11.47
CA PRO A 325 -26.36 17.53 -12.48
C PRO A 325 -27.51 18.34 -11.86
N ALA A 326 -27.23 19.56 -11.42
CA ALA A 326 -28.24 20.59 -11.25
C ALA A 326 -28.51 21.20 -12.63
N GLY A 327 -29.76 21.15 -13.07
CA GLY A 327 -30.14 21.58 -14.42
C GLY A 327 -29.95 23.07 -14.70
N GLY A 328 -29.93 23.40 -16.00
CA GLY A 328 -30.33 24.71 -16.50
C GLY A 328 -29.24 25.56 -17.14
N SER A 329 -29.31 25.65 -18.48
CA SER A 329 -29.09 26.85 -19.30
C SER A 329 -27.65 27.32 -19.61
N ASP A 330 -27.34 27.23 -20.91
CA ASP A 330 -26.47 28.08 -21.76
C ASP A 330 -25.61 29.16 -21.11
N ALA A 331 -24.29 28.97 -21.16
CA ALA A 331 -23.32 30.03 -21.51
C ALA A 331 -21.97 29.42 -21.92
N LYS A 332 -21.41 29.92 -23.02
CA LYS A 332 -20.09 29.61 -23.58
C LYS A 332 -19.00 29.60 -22.50
N ALA A 333 -18.26 28.50 -22.40
CA ALA A 333 -17.02 28.42 -21.64
C ALA A 333 -15.84 28.02 -22.55
N THR A 334 -14.80 28.85 -22.52
CA THR A 334 -13.43 28.62 -22.99
C THR A 334 -12.80 27.40 -22.31
N PRO A 335 -11.87 26.66 -22.95
CA PRO A 335 -11.28 25.46 -22.36
C PRO A 335 -10.02 25.82 -21.57
N GLU A 336 -10.17 26.12 -20.29
CA GLU A 336 -9.05 26.05 -19.35
C GLU A 336 -9.48 25.23 -18.13
N VAL A 337 -8.53 24.43 -17.64
CA VAL A 337 -8.59 23.56 -16.44
C VAL A 337 -9.13 22.14 -16.68
N ALA A 338 -8.25 21.27 -17.21
CA ALA A 338 -8.36 19.81 -17.17
C ALA A 338 -6.99 19.19 -16.83
N THR A 339 -6.51 19.35 -15.60
CA THR A 339 -5.15 18.89 -15.21
C THR A 339 -5.11 17.82 -14.12
N THR A 340 -6.21 17.50 -13.44
CA THR A 340 -6.21 16.50 -12.36
C THR A 340 -6.75 15.12 -12.79
N ASN A 341 -7.72 15.07 -13.71
CA ASN A 341 -8.27 13.80 -14.25
C ASN A 341 -7.29 13.03 -15.17
N THR A 342 -6.19 13.64 -15.60
CA THR A 342 -5.23 13.06 -16.55
C THR A 342 -4.17 12.17 -15.90
N ALA A 343 -3.73 12.50 -14.68
CA ALA A 343 -2.59 11.83 -14.03
C ALA A 343 -2.92 10.38 -13.60
N HIS A 344 -4.10 10.13 -13.01
CA HIS A 344 -4.52 8.78 -12.61
C HIS A 344 -4.74 7.87 -13.82
N GLY A 345 -5.45 8.37 -14.84
CA GLY A 345 -5.66 7.65 -16.10
C GLY A 345 -4.34 7.34 -16.82
N GLN A 346 -3.35 8.23 -16.73
CA GLN A 346 -2.02 8.00 -17.28
C GLN A 346 -1.25 6.93 -16.50
N LEU A 347 -1.26 6.96 -15.16
CA LEU A 347 -0.61 5.93 -14.33
C LEU A 347 -1.20 4.55 -14.58
N GLN A 348 -2.53 4.43 -14.60
CA GLN A 348 -3.22 3.16 -14.85
C GLN A 348 -2.89 2.62 -16.25
N LYS A 349 -2.87 3.49 -17.29
CA LYS A 349 -2.45 3.11 -18.65
C LYS A 349 -0.99 2.67 -18.71
N THR A 350 -0.10 3.37 -18.01
CA THR A 350 1.31 3.00 -17.93
C THR A 350 1.49 1.64 -17.25
N LEU A 351 0.82 1.41 -16.12
CA LEU A 351 0.84 0.13 -15.43
C LEU A 351 0.28 -1.00 -16.27
N ARG A 352 -0.81 -0.75 -17.00
CA ARG A 352 -1.37 -1.69 -17.97
C ARG A 352 -0.34 -2.07 -19.03
N ARG A 353 0.33 -1.11 -19.66
CA ARG A 353 1.36 -1.37 -20.67
C ARG A 353 2.56 -2.15 -20.10
N LEU A 354 3.01 -1.79 -18.89
CA LEU A 354 4.08 -2.52 -18.20
C LEU A 354 3.67 -3.96 -17.88
N HIS A 355 2.44 -4.15 -17.41
CA HIS A 355 1.87 -5.47 -17.16
C HIS A 355 1.79 -6.30 -18.45
N GLU A 356 1.19 -5.77 -19.53
CA GLU A 356 1.09 -6.44 -20.83
C GLU A 356 2.46 -6.82 -21.38
N SER A 357 3.44 -5.91 -21.31
CA SER A 357 4.83 -6.18 -21.69
C SER A 357 5.47 -7.29 -20.85
N ALA A 358 5.33 -7.24 -19.52
CA ALA A 358 5.90 -8.24 -18.62
C ALA A 358 5.30 -9.63 -18.86
N VAL A 359 3.97 -9.70 -19.01
CA VAL A 359 3.24 -10.96 -19.25
C VAL A 359 3.57 -11.50 -20.64
N ALA A 360 3.47 -10.69 -21.70
CA ALA A 360 3.77 -11.12 -23.06
C ALA A 360 5.21 -11.62 -23.21
N LYS A 361 6.18 -10.98 -22.56
CA LYS A 361 7.58 -11.45 -22.55
C LYS A 361 7.70 -12.87 -21.99
N GLN A 362 6.91 -13.20 -20.96
CA GLN A 362 7.01 -14.51 -20.33
C GLN A 362 6.30 -15.61 -21.13
N PHE A 363 5.21 -15.29 -21.84
CA PHE A 363 4.55 -16.25 -22.74
C PHE A 363 5.27 -16.41 -24.09
N ARG A 364 6.18 -15.50 -24.48
CA ARG A 364 6.94 -15.54 -25.75
C ARG A 364 8.27 -16.28 -25.68
N LYS A 365 8.75 -16.62 -24.48
CA LYS A 365 9.97 -17.43 -24.28
C LYS A 365 9.55 -18.80 -23.75
N ASP A 366 10.38 -19.83 -23.89
CA ASP A 366 10.29 -21.08 -23.11
C ASP A 366 10.54 -20.78 -21.62
N GLY A 367 9.69 -19.93 -21.05
CA GLY A 367 9.80 -19.41 -19.70
C GLY A 367 9.65 -20.54 -18.70
N GLN A 368 10.22 -20.34 -17.52
CA GLN A 368 10.00 -21.27 -16.41
C GLN A 368 8.50 -21.52 -16.20
N PRO A 369 8.11 -22.76 -15.87
CA PRO A 369 6.72 -23.10 -15.64
C PRO A 369 6.12 -22.15 -14.58
N LEU A 370 4.99 -21.55 -14.92
CA LEU A 370 4.34 -20.57 -14.05
C LEU A 370 3.75 -21.28 -12.83
N SER A 371 4.21 -20.88 -11.64
CA SER A 371 3.65 -21.38 -10.39
C SER A 371 2.20 -20.91 -10.23
N LEU A 372 1.41 -21.64 -9.43
CA LEU A 372 0.04 -21.25 -9.09
C LEU A 372 -0.02 -19.83 -8.48
N VAL A 373 0.94 -19.48 -7.64
CA VAL A 373 1.03 -18.15 -7.02
C VAL A 373 1.19 -17.06 -8.09
N VAL A 374 2.08 -17.27 -9.07
CA VAL A 374 2.28 -16.33 -10.18
C VAL A 374 0.99 -16.19 -10.99
N LEU A 375 0.36 -17.31 -11.37
CA LEU A 375 -0.86 -17.30 -12.18
C LEU A 375 -2.01 -16.54 -11.51
N ILE A 376 -2.18 -16.68 -10.19
CA ILE A 376 -3.17 -15.90 -9.42
C ILE A 376 -2.82 -14.41 -9.45
N ASN A 377 -1.55 -14.03 -9.26
CA ASN A 377 -1.11 -12.64 -9.31
C ASN A 377 -1.31 -12.01 -10.70
N LEU A 378 -1.08 -12.78 -11.77
CA LEU A 378 -1.35 -12.36 -13.14
C LEU A 378 -2.84 -12.18 -13.40
N LEU A 379 -3.69 -13.10 -12.93
CA LEU A 379 -5.15 -12.98 -13.04
C LEU A 379 -5.65 -11.72 -12.31
N VAL A 380 -5.16 -11.46 -11.10
CA VAL A 380 -5.43 -10.24 -10.34
C VAL A 380 -5.03 -9.02 -11.18
N GLY A 381 -3.78 -8.94 -11.64
CA GLY A 381 -3.28 -7.83 -12.45
C GLY A 381 -4.14 -7.58 -13.70
N ASN A 382 -4.44 -8.63 -14.47
CA ASN A 382 -5.28 -8.57 -15.66
C ASN A 382 -6.68 -7.99 -15.35
N THR A 383 -7.32 -8.49 -14.30
CA THR A 383 -8.69 -8.12 -13.93
C THR A 383 -8.78 -6.64 -13.56
N PHE A 384 -7.85 -6.16 -12.72
CA PHE A 384 -7.91 -4.81 -12.18
C PHE A 384 -7.33 -3.75 -13.11
N LEU A 385 -6.33 -4.11 -13.92
CA LEU A 385 -5.82 -3.23 -14.96
C LEU A 385 -6.71 -3.21 -16.20
N GLN A 386 -7.76 -4.04 -16.26
CA GLN A 386 -8.66 -4.20 -17.42
C GLN A 386 -7.86 -4.54 -18.68
N VAL A 387 -6.99 -5.54 -18.57
CA VAL A 387 -6.33 -6.15 -19.72
C VAL A 387 -7.33 -7.08 -20.39
N HIS A 388 -7.36 -7.11 -21.71
CA HIS A 388 -8.31 -7.90 -22.50
C HIS A 388 -7.59 -8.70 -23.60
N GLY A 389 -8.29 -9.67 -24.20
CA GLY A 389 -7.79 -10.47 -25.32
C GLY A 389 -6.90 -11.64 -24.91
N ASP A 390 -6.04 -12.05 -25.84
CA ASP A 390 -5.26 -13.31 -25.81
C ASP A 390 -4.49 -13.54 -24.50
N LEU A 391 -3.93 -12.48 -23.90
CA LEU A 391 -3.16 -12.59 -22.66
C LEU A 391 -4.03 -13.07 -21.48
N VAL A 392 -5.28 -12.61 -21.40
CA VAL A 392 -6.21 -13.04 -20.35
C VAL A 392 -6.60 -14.49 -20.57
N TYR A 393 -6.88 -14.87 -21.82
CA TYR A 393 -7.26 -16.23 -22.18
C TYR A 393 -6.13 -17.22 -21.89
N ALA A 394 -4.88 -16.84 -22.20
CA ALA A 394 -3.70 -17.64 -21.89
C ALA A 394 -3.51 -17.84 -20.37
N VAL A 395 -3.71 -16.80 -19.57
CA VAL A 395 -3.63 -16.90 -18.10
C VAL A 395 -4.73 -17.79 -17.53
N ILE A 396 -5.97 -17.68 -18.03
CA ILE A 396 -7.09 -18.53 -17.60
C ILE A 396 -6.83 -20.00 -17.94
N ALA A 397 -6.42 -20.29 -19.18
CA ALA A 397 -6.12 -21.65 -19.62
C ALA A 397 -4.97 -22.27 -18.80
N ALA A 398 -3.90 -21.50 -18.56
CA ALA A 398 -2.78 -21.94 -17.73
C ALA A 398 -3.20 -22.17 -16.27
N LEU A 399 -4.05 -21.30 -15.71
CA LEU A 399 -4.59 -21.45 -14.36
C LEU A 399 -5.43 -22.73 -14.24
N LYS A 400 -6.33 -23.00 -15.19
CA LYS A 400 -7.13 -24.23 -15.21
C LYS A 400 -6.24 -25.46 -15.17
N ASN A 401 -5.28 -25.56 -16.10
CA ASN A 401 -4.41 -26.73 -16.21
C ASN A 401 -3.60 -26.95 -14.91
N THR A 402 -3.08 -25.87 -14.31
CA THR A 402 -2.36 -25.95 -13.04
C THR A 402 -3.27 -26.39 -11.89
N LEU A 403 -4.51 -25.91 -11.83
CA LEU A 403 -5.48 -26.29 -10.81
C LEU A 403 -5.92 -27.75 -10.94
N GLU A 404 -6.21 -28.22 -12.16
CA GLU A 404 -6.55 -29.62 -12.44
C GLU A 404 -5.42 -30.55 -11.99
N ASN A 405 -4.17 -30.23 -12.34
CA ASN A 405 -3.00 -31.02 -11.94
C ASN A 405 -2.79 -31.01 -10.42
N THR A 406 -2.98 -29.86 -9.78
CA THR A 406 -2.79 -29.71 -8.33
C THR A 406 -3.85 -30.50 -7.55
N LEU A 407 -5.12 -30.35 -7.93
CA LEU A 407 -6.26 -30.93 -7.20
C LEU A 407 -6.49 -32.41 -7.53
N SER A 408 -6.00 -32.90 -8.67
CA SER A 408 -6.06 -34.33 -9.03
C SER A 408 -4.93 -35.15 -8.39
N SER A 409 -3.92 -34.50 -7.80
CA SER A 409 -2.84 -35.21 -7.11
C SER A 409 -3.33 -35.78 -5.77
N THR A 410 -3.24 -37.11 -5.61
CA THR A 410 -3.74 -37.85 -4.43
C THR A 410 -2.84 -37.74 -3.20
N SER A 411 -1.79 -36.92 -3.24
CA SER A 411 -0.82 -36.76 -2.16
C SER A 411 -1.32 -35.69 -1.16
N PRO A 412 -1.69 -36.05 0.09
CA PRO A 412 -2.23 -35.11 1.07
C PRO A 412 -1.23 -34.02 1.51
N SER A 413 0.06 -34.16 1.17
CA SER A 413 1.12 -33.17 1.38
C SER A 413 1.19 -32.08 0.29
N GLN A 414 0.41 -32.18 -0.79
CA GLN A 414 0.42 -31.26 -1.94
C GLN A 414 -0.89 -30.47 -2.13
N GLN A 415 -1.80 -30.44 -1.15
CA GLN A 415 -2.94 -29.51 -1.17
C GLN A 415 -2.43 -28.05 -1.02
N SER A 416 -2.09 -27.42 -2.15
CA SER A 416 -1.40 -26.13 -2.19
C SER A 416 -2.34 -24.91 -2.27
N LEU A 417 -3.63 -25.12 -2.55
CA LEU A 417 -4.60 -24.03 -2.70
C LEU A 417 -5.37 -23.77 -1.40
N THR A 418 -5.23 -22.56 -0.87
CA THR A 418 -5.95 -22.09 0.33
C THR A 418 -7.34 -21.54 0.00
N SER A 419 -8.26 -21.50 0.97
CA SER A 419 -9.58 -20.89 0.79
C SER A 419 -9.51 -19.40 0.42
N LEU A 420 -8.48 -18.70 0.89
CA LEU A 420 -8.26 -17.29 0.53
C LEU A 420 -7.85 -17.14 -0.93
N GLN A 421 -6.96 -18.00 -1.43
CA GLN A 421 -6.60 -18.01 -2.85
C GLN A 421 -7.81 -18.40 -3.71
N ALA A 422 -8.62 -19.37 -3.28
CA ALA A 422 -9.85 -19.73 -3.98
C ALA A 422 -10.83 -18.55 -4.06
N ALA A 423 -11.04 -17.82 -2.96
CA ALA A 423 -11.87 -16.61 -2.95
C ALA A 423 -11.30 -15.50 -3.86
N ILE A 424 -9.97 -15.32 -3.89
CA ILE A 424 -9.31 -14.36 -4.80
C ILE A 424 -9.56 -14.72 -6.26
N ILE A 425 -9.40 -16.00 -6.63
CA ILE A 425 -9.66 -16.45 -8.00
C ILE A 425 -11.13 -16.23 -8.35
N ALA A 426 -12.07 -16.67 -7.50
CA ALA A 426 -13.51 -16.50 -7.73
C ALA A 426 -13.89 -15.02 -7.95
N ALA A 427 -13.39 -14.12 -7.11
CA ALA A 427 -13.62 -12.68 -7.24
C ALA A 427 -13.06 -12.09 -8.55
N CYS A 428 -11.92 -12.58 -9.02
CA CYS A 428 -11.35 -12.14 -10.30
C CYS A 428 -12.16 -12.69 -11.48
N LEU A 429 -12.57 -13.95 -11.43
CA LEU A 429 -13.32 -14.60 -12.51
C LEU A 429 -14.72 -13.99 -12.69
N ASP A 430 -15.43 -13.66 -11.61
CA ASP A 430 -16.74 -12.96 -11.67
C ASP A 430 -16.61 -11.61 -12.42
N LYS A 431 -15.53 -10.86 -12.16
CA LYS A 431 -15.23 -9.61 -12.88
C LYS A 431 -14.86 -9.83 -14.34
N VAL A 432 -14.07 -10.85 -14.65
CA VAL A 432 -13.70 -11.18 -16.04
C VAL A 432 -14.91 -11.69 -16.83
N GLN A 433 -15.82 -12.44 -16.21
CA GLN A 433 -17.05 -12.90 -16.84
C GLN A 433 -17.89 -11.74 -17.37
N HIS A 434 -17.98 -10.62 -16.64
CA HIS A 434 -18.65 -9.42 -17.14
C HIS A 434 -18.06 -8.91 -18.46
N THR A 435 -16.73 -8.87 -18.58
CA THR A 435 -16.04 -8.45 -19.80
C THR A 435 -16.14 -9.47 -20.93
N LEU A 436 -16.25 -10.75 -20.59
CA LEU A 436 -16.47 -11.83 -21.56
C LEU A 436 -17.90 -11.84 -22.11
N THR A 437 -18.88 -11.22 -21.43
CA THR A 437 -20.31 -11.28 -21.79
C THR A 437 -20.73 -10.14 -22.74
N GLU A 438 -19.87 -9.16 -23.00
CA GLU A 438 -20.12 -8.16 -24.05
C GLU A 438 -20.19 -8.84 -25.43
N PRO A 439 -21.07 -8.37 -26.34
CA PRO A 439 -21.31 -9.02 -27.63
C PRO A 439 -20.11 -8.83 -28.57
N LEU A 440 -19.11 -9.69 -28.41
CA LEU A 440 -18.05 -9.88 -29.39
C LEU A 440 -18.65 -10.57 -30.63
N ALA A 441 -18.19 -10.13 -31.81
CA ALA A 441 -18.56 -10.73 -33.09
C ALA A 441 -18.43 -12.26 -33.04
N ALA A 442 -19.37 -12.95 -33.69
CA ALA A 442 -19.68 -14.38 -33.52
C ALA A 442 -18.58 -15.40 -33.91
N SER A 443 -17.30 -15.02 -34.00
CA SER A 443 -16.22 -15.87 -34.51
C SER A 443 -15.02 -16.08 -33.58
N ASP A 444 -15.05 -15.61 -32.34
CA ASP A 444 -13.88 -15.73 -31.45
C ASP A 444 -13.86 -17.04 -30.65
N THR A 445 -13.34 -18.10 -31.28
CA THR A 445 -13.19 -19.45 -30.69
C THR A 445 -12.43 -19.44 -29.37
N GLN A 446 -11.48 -18.51 -29.18
CA GLN A 446 -10.71 -18.40 -27.95
C GLN A 446 -11.55 -17.88 -26.78
N ALA A 447 -12.38 -16.87 -27.00
CA ALA A 447 -13.30 -16.35 -25.98
C ALA A 447 -14.29 -17.42 -25.50
N SER A 448 -14.81 -18.24 -26.43
CA SER A 448 -15.67 -19.38 -26.09
C SER A 448 -14.94 -20.42 -25.23
N ASN A 449 -13.69 -20.75 -25.56
CA ASN A 449 -12.89 -21.69 -24.77
C ASN A 449 -12.56 -21.13 -23.38
N ALA A 450 -12.22 -19.84 -23.29
CA ALA A 450 -11.99 -19.17 -22.01
C ALA A 450 -13.22 -19.23 -21.11
N ARG A 451 -14.44 -19.03 -21.64
CA ARG A 451 -15.69 -19.18 -20.85
C ARG A 451 -15.85 -20.60 -20.27
N LYS A 452 -15.56 -21.64 -21.07
CA LYS A 452 -15.58 -23.03 -20.59
C LYS A 452 -14.53 -23.27 -19.50
N ASP A 453 -13.32 -22.74 -19.70
CA ASP A 453 -12.24 -22.87 -18.72
C ASP A 453 -12.59 -22.17 -17.39
N VAL A 454 -13.23 -21.01 -17.43
CA VAL A 454 -13.74 -20.31 -16.24
C VAL A 454 -14.73 -21.18 -15.47
N GLU A 455 -15.67 -21.84 -16.17
CA GLU A 455 -16.65 -22.72 -15.53
C GLU A 455 -16.00 -23.94 -14.87
N VAL A 456 -15.00 -24.54 -15.54
CA VAL A 456 -14.21 -25.65 -14.98
C VAL A 456 -13.48 -25.19 -13.72
N ILE A 457 -12.81 -24.04 -13.77
CA ILE A 457 -12.13 -23.47 -12.59
C ILE A 457 -13.15 -23.26 -11.46
N ALA A 458 -14.31 -22.66 -11.74
CA ALA A 458 -15.33 -22.41 -10.73
C ALA A 458 -15.74 -23.70 -10.00
N ARG A 459 -15.98 -24.80 -10.72
CA ARG A 459 -16.30 -26.12 -10.12
C ARG A 459 -15.19 -26.64 -9.21
N LEU A 460 -13.93 -26.43 -9.59
CA LEU A 460 -12.77 -26.83 -8.78
C LEU A 460 -12.65 -26.02 -7.48
N LEU A 461 -13.10 -24.75 -7.47
CA LEU A 461 -13.00 -23.87 -6.30
C LEU A 461 -14.09 -24.13 -5.26
N VAL A 462 -15.31 -24.47 -5.68
CA VAL A 462 -16.49 -24.60 -4.80
C VAL A 462 -16.25 -25.45 -3.54
N PRO A 463 -15.62 -26.63 -3.60
CA PRO A 463 -15.35 -27.43 -2.39
C PRO A 463 -14.50 -26.68 -1.35
N LEU A 464 -13.57 -25.83 -1.79
CA LEU A 464 -12.63 -25.08 -0.94
C LEU A 464 -13.23 -23.82 -0.32
N VAL A 465 -14.37 -23.38 -0.82
CA VAL A 465 -15.15 -22.24 -0.30
C VAL A 465 -16.52 -22.66 0.23
N SER A 466 -16.75 -23.96 0.38
CA SER A 466 -17.95 -24.51 1.04
C SER A 466 -17.99 -24.12 2.52
N TYR A 467 -19.20 -24.07 3.11
CA TYR A 467 -19.38 -23.72 4.52
C TYR A 467 -18.48 -24.55 5.46
N MET A 468 -18.46 -25.87 5.29
CA MET A 468 -17.66 -26.76 6.16
C MET A 468 -16.17 -26.44 6.07
N HIS A 469 -15.66 -26.20 4.86
CA HIS A 469 -14.26 -25.88 4.66
C HIS A 469 -13.92 -24.48 5.18
N LEU A 470 -14.76 -23.48 4.92
CA LEU A 470 -14.57 -22.12 5.41
C LEU A 470 -14.69 -22.01 6.93
N ARG A 471 -15.51 -22.84 7.57
CA ARG A 471 -15.59 -22.90 9.03
C ARG A 471 -14.26 -23.32 9.66
N GLU A 472 -13.55 -24.24 9.03
CA GLU A 472 -12.28 -24.77 9.56
C GLU A 472 -11.05 -23.94 9.15
N ARG A 473 -11.03 -23.47 7.91
CA ARG A 473 -9.84 -22.86 7.26
C ARG A 473 -10.09 -21.47 6.69
N GLY A 474 -11.36 -21.04 6.63
CA GLY A 474 -11.75 -19.74 6.11
C GLY A 474 -11.44 -18.59 7.07
N SER A 475 -11.45 -17.39 6.51
CA SER A 475 -11.15 -16.14 7.20
C SER A 475 -12.20 -15.09 6.89
N ALA A 476 -12.24 -14.01 7.69
CA ALA A 476 -13.15 -12.89 7.46
C ALA A 476 -12.97 -12.29 6.07
N ARG A 477 -11.72 -12.24 5.58
CA ARG A 477 -11.43 -11.76 4.24
C ARG A 477 -12.01 -12.67 3.15
N CYS A 478 -11.95 -13.99 3.30
CA CYS A 478 -12.58 -14.91 2.35
C CYS A 478 -14.09 -14.65 2.26
N VAL A 479 -14.76 -14.58 3.42
CA VAL A 479 -16.22 -14.38 3.49
C VAL A 479 -16.60 -13.00 2.95
N SER A 480 -15.87 -11.94 3.31
CA SER A 480 -16.10 -10.59 2.79
C SER A 480 -15.92 -10.52 1.27
N MET A 481 -14.91 -11.19 0.70
CA MET A 481 -14.72 -11.23 -0.76
C MET A 481 -15.88 -11.96 -1.46
N LEU A 482 -16.29 -13.13 -0.96
CA LEU A 482 -17.39 -13.88 -1.56
C LEU A 482 -18.72 -13.09 -1.51
N LEU A 483 -18.99 -12.42 -0.40
CA LEU A 483 -20.23 -11.64 -0.24
C LEU A 483 -20.21 -10.27 -0.94
N CYS A 484 -19.04 -9.62 -1.06
CA CYS A 484 -18.97 -8.24 -1.54
C CYS A 484 -18.30 -8.08 -2.91
N ASP A 485 -17.31 -8.91 -3.24
CA ASP A 485 -16.55 -8.82 -4.49
C ASP A 485 -17.11 -9.70 -5.61
N CYS A 486 -17.76 -10.82 -5.28
CA CYS A 486 -18.43 -11.69 -6.26
C CYS A 486 -19.80 -12.23 -5.79
N PRO A 487 -20.76 -11.34 -5.42
CA PRO A 487 -22.05 -11.75 -4.88
C PRO A 487 -22.94 -12.54 -5.86
N ARG A 488 -22.70 -12.43 -7.18
CA ARG A 488 -23.44 -13.19 -8.20
C ARG A 488 -22.94 -14.64 -8.23
N TRP A 489 -21.63 -14.81 -8.44
CA TRP A 489 -20.98 -16.10 -8.36
C TRP A 489 -21.31 -16.85 -7.06
N THR A 490 -21.24 -16.19 -5.91
CA THR A 490 -21.54 -16.80 -4.60
C THR A 490 -22.98 -17.33 -4.50
N ARG A 491 -23.95 -16.66 -5.16
CA ARG A 491 -25.35 -17.11 -5.22
C ARG A 491 -25.56 -18.25 -6.19
N GLU A 492 -24.99 -18.15 -7.38
CA GLU A 492 -25.08 -19.18 -8.43
C GLU A 492 -24.56 -20.53 -7.95
N TRP A 493 -23.53 -20.54 -7.12
CA TRP A 493 -22.95 -21.75 -6.53
C TRP A 493 -23.52 -22.14 -5.16
N GLY A 494 -24.57 -21.45 -4.67
CA GLY A 494 -25.24 -21.79 -3.42
C GLY A 494 -24.39 -21.60 -2.15
N LEU A 495 -23.45 -20.66 -2.16
CA LEU A 495 -22.49 -20.43 -1.06
C LEU A 495 -22.93 -19.30 -0.11
N GLU A 496 -23.91 -18.50 -0.50
CA GLU A 496 -24.36 -17.30 0.22
C GLU A 496 -24.79 -17.61 1.66
N ASP A 497 -25.68 -18.58 1.86
CA ASP A 497 -26.18 -18.96 3.20
C ASP A 497 -25.06 -19.41 4.15
N GLY A 498 -24.09 -20.16 3.61
CA GLY A 498 -22.90 -20.58 4.35
C GLY A 498 -22.05 -19.40 4.79
N CYS A 499 -21.83 -18.45 3.89
CA CYS A 499 -21.08 -17.23 4.17
C CYS A 499 -21.80 -16.34 5.19
N LEU A 500 -23.12 -16.17 5.08
CA LEU A 500 -23.93 -15.41 6.03
C LEU A 500 -23.96 -16.07 7.42
N ARG A 501 -23.94 -17.41 7.49
CA ARG A 501 -23.82 -18.13 8.75
C ARG A 501 -22.47 -17.88 9.42
N LEU A 502 -21.37 -17.97 8.68
CA LEU A 502 -20.03 -17.66 9.20
C LEU A 502 -19.89 -16.20 9.63
N LEU A 503 -20.51 -15.28 8.89
CA LEU A 503 -20.59 -13.88 9.27
C LEU A 503 -21.27 -13.72 10.63
N ARG A 504 -22.39 -14.41 10.89
CA ARG A 504 -23.05 -14.41 12.21
C ARG A 504 -22.17 -15.01 13.31
N GLU A 505 -21.56 -16.16 13.04
CA GLU A 505 -20.72 -16.88 14.00
C GLU A 505 -19.48 -16.08 14.41
N HIS A 506 -18.92 -15.26 13.51
CA HIS A 506 -17.63 -14.60 13.68
C HIS A 506 -17.64 -13.07 13.60
N ALA A 507 -18.81 -12.43 13.52
CA ALA A 507 -18.92 -10.96 13.46
C ALA A 507 -18.23 -10.25 14.63
N GLN A 508 -18.14 -10.91 15.79
CA GLN A 508 -17.59 -10.36 17.03
C GLN A 508 -16.09 -10.53 17.20
N ASP A 509 -15.43 -11.37 16.38
CA ASP A 509 -14.03 -11.71 16.61
C ASP A 509 -13.19 -11.96 15.35
N GLY A 510 -13.82 -12.06 14.18
CA GLY A 510 -13.14 -12.31 12.90
C GLY A 510 -13.00 -11.09 12.01
N PHE A 511 -14.01 -10.22 11.98
CA PHE A 511 -14.13 -9.16 10.97
C PHE A 511 -13.57 -7.82 11.47
N THR A 512 -13.03 -7.03 10.54
CA THR A 512 -12.67 -5.64 10.82
C THR A 512 -13.88 -4.72 10.65
N ARG A 513 -13.84 -3.52 11.26
CA ARG A 513 -14.90 -2.52 11.09
C ARG A 513 -15.17 -2.21 9.62
N ALA A 514 -14.10 -2.02 8.83
CA ALA A 514 -14.19 -1.72 7.41
C ALA A 514 -14.88 -2.85 6.62
N GLN A 515 -14.62 -4.12 6.97
CA GLN A 515 -15.29 -5.26 6.35
C GLN A 515 -16.78 -5.31 6.70
N LEU A 516 -17.14 -5.08 7.97
CA LEU A 516 -18.54 -5.05 8.38
C LEU A 516 -19.31 -3.91 7.71
N GLN A 517 -18.72 -2.71 7.65
CA GLN A 517 -19.29 -1.56 6.93
C GLN A 517 -19.45 -1.85 5.45
N ARG A 518 -18.44 -2.45 4.81
CA ARG A 518 -18.53 -2.87 3.40
C ARG A 518 -19.67 -3.85 3.14
N ILE A 519 -19.87 -4.83 4.03
CA ILE A 519 -20.97 -5.79 3.93
C ILE A 519 -22.33 -5.09 4.09
N MET A 520 -22.45 -4.16 5.04
CA MET A 520 -23.65 -3.34 5.21
C MET A 520 -23.91 -2.42 4.00
N ASP A 521 -22.87 -1.87 3.38
CA ASP A 521 -23.00 -1.08 2.17
C ASP A 521 -23.52 -1.93 1.00
N CYS A 522 -23.03 -3.17 0.86
CA CYS A 522 -23.55 -4.13 -0.12
C CYS A 522 -25.04 -4.46 0.10
N ASP A 523 -25.48 -4.61 1.35
CA ASP A 523 -26.90 -4.75 1.70
C ASP A 523 -27.72 -3.53 1.27
N SER A 524 -27.25 -2.32 1.61
CA SER A 524 -27.94 -1.07 1.27
C SER A 524 -28.09 -0.84 -0.25
N ARG A 525 -27.14 -1.37 -1.04
CA ARG A 525 -27.15 -1.30 -2.51
C ARG A 525 -27.95 -2.43 -3.16
N GLY A 526 -28.56 -3.32 -2.38
CA GLY A 526 -29.31 -4.48 -2.88
C GLY A 526 -28.44 -5.55 -3.53
N LEU A 527 -27.12 -5.54 -3.28
CA LEU A 527 -26.18 -6.55 -3.79
C LEU A 527 -26.15 -7.81 -2.92
N LEU A 528 -26.55 -7.66 -1.66
CA LEU A 528 -26.68 -8.69 -0.64
C LEU A 528 -28.01 -8.49 0.08
N SER A 529 -28.62 -9.56 0.61
CA SER A 529 -29.84 -9.47 1.43
C SER A 529 -29.57 -9.97 2.85
N LEU A 530 -29.34 -9.04 3.78
CA LEU A 530 -29.14 -9.39 5.19
C LEU A 530 -30.47 -9.46 5.93
N SER A 531 -30.63 -10.46 6.82
CA SER A 531 -31.77 -10.47 7.73
C SER A 531 -31.67 -9.32 8.74
N ALA A 532 -32.81 -8.83 9.23
CA ALA A 532 -32.88 -7.73 10.20
C ALA A 532 -32.11 -8.01 11.51
N GLU A 533 -31.97 -9.28 11.88
CA GLU A 533 -31.17 -9.72 13.03
C GLU A 533 -29.66 -9.59 12.74
N VAL A 534 -29.20 -10.06 11.58
CA VAL A 534 -27.79 -9.93 11.16
C VAL A 534 -27.41 -8.46 11.10
N LYS A 535 -28.24 -7.65 10.44
CA LYS A 535 -27.99 -6.22 10.28
C LYS A 535 -27.76 -5.51 11.62
N ARG A 536 -28.67 -5.72 12.58
CA ARG A 536 -28.53 -5.17 13.94
C ARG A 536 -27.26 -5.66 14.64
N SER A 537 -26.92 -6.95 14.50
CA SER A 537 -25.68 -7.49 15.06
C SER A 537 -24.45 -6.82 14.44
N LEU A 538 -24.40 -6.66 13.12
CA LEU A 538 -23.27 -6.01 12.44
C LEU A 538 -23.13 -4.55 12.83
N GLU A 539 -24.23 -3.81 12.92
CA GLU A 539 -24.24 -2.41 13.36
C GLU A 539 -23.69 -2.27 14.78
N GLN A 540 -24.13 -3.14 15.70
CA GLN A 540 -23.64 -3.16 17.07
C GLN A 540 -22.14 -3.48 17.14
N GLN A 541 -21.66 -4.46 16.37
CA GLN A 541 -20.23 -4.82 16.37
C GLN A 541 -19.36 -3.75 15.70
N ALA A 542 -19.81 -3.19 14.57
CA ALA A 542 -19.10 -2.12 13.88
C ALA A 542 -18.98 -0.84 14.73
N ALA A 543 -19.93 -0.61 15.66
CA ALA A 543 -19.86 0.52 16.60
C ALA A 543 -18.77 0.35 17.65
N VAL A 544 -18.48 -0.88 18.08
CA VAL A 544 -17.49 -1.19 19.14
C VAL A 544 -16.07 -1.32 18.58
N LEU A 545 -15.92 -1.68 17.30
CA LEU A 545 -14.61 -1.86 16.66
C LEU A 545 -13.91 -0.52 16.36
N PRO A 546 -12.56 -0.47 16.49
CA PRO A 546 -11.80 0.76 16.24
C PRO A 546 -11.88 1.23 14.79
N ARG A 547 -11.87 2.56 14.56
CA ARG A 547 -11.67 3.13 13.23
C ARG A 547 -10.18 3.24 12.92
N ARG A 548 -9.81 2.84 11.71
CA ARG A 548 -8.43 2.91 11.21
C ARG A 548 -8.40 3.66 9.88
N LEU A 549 -7.28 4.33 9.63
CA LEU A 549 -6.96 4.98 8.36
C LEU A 549 -6.61 3.97 7.27
#